data_AF-A0A1G2ZJ59-F1
#
_entry.id   AF-A0A1G2ZJ59-F1
#
_cell.length_a   1.000
_cell.length_b   1.000
_cell.length_c   1.000
_cell.angle_alpha   90.00
_cell.angle_beta   90.00
_cell.angle_gamma   90.00
#
_symmetry.space_group_name_H-M   'P 1'
#
loop_
_entity.id
_entity.type
_entity.pdbx_description
1 polymer ?
#
loop_
_entity_poly.entity_id
_entity_poly.type
_entity_poly.pdbx_seq_one_letter_code
_entity_poly.pdbx_strand_id
1 'polypeptide(L)'
;MESTYKIKNQTKEDYVLYLDHPKNGGYKLTDDSTKAEEELDNDYRFKVKVSSGKTEEFKVQERTEVSNTVYIAQMSPEQIEVYLTQPQLSAKAKKFLEEVVKVKTEMTKTQREYNGLNKERQQLESDEGRYRSNINVLGSSPKERTLREKYVEQLDKLDNRLGELRVSMQEKEGSIRELETKLAEMVQEFKE
;
A
#
# COMPACT_ATOMS: atom_id res chain seq x y z
N MET A 1 -7.27 -24.87 -12.27
CA MET A 1 -8.04 -25.33 -13.42
C MET A 1 -8.44 -26.78 -13.17
N GLU A 2 -9.66 -27.17 -13.54
CA GLU A 2 -10.14 -28.55 -13.39
C GLU A 2 -10.61 -29.07 -14.76
N SER A 3 -10.08 -30.21 -15.17
CA SER A 3 -10.52 -30.94 -16.37
C SER A 3 -11.09 -32.29 -15.95
N THR A 4 -12.32 -32.59 -16.36
CA THR A 4 -12.98 -33.87 -16.05
C THR A 4 -13.15 -34.70 -17.32
N TYR A 5 -12.62 -35.91 -17.30
CA TYR A 5 -12.74 -36.91 -18.36
C TYR A 5 -13.76 -37.98 -17.93
N LYS A 6 -14.80 -38.20 -18.74
CA LYS A 6 -15.73 -39.32 -18.53
C LYS A 6 -15.38 -40.44 -19.49
N ILE A 7 -14.95 -41.58 -18.93
CA ILE A 7 -14.45 -42.71 -19.70
C ILE A 7 -15.39 -43.88 -19.48
N LYS A 8 -16.07 -44.33 -20.54
CA LYS A 8 -17.01 -45.45 -20.49
C LYS A 8 -16.42 -46.68 -21.15
N ASN A 9 -16.27 -47.76 -20.38
CA ASN A 9 -15.94 -49.07 -20.92
C ASN A 9 -17.25 -49.79 -21.32
N GLN A 10 -17.42 -50.04 -22.62
CA GLN A 10 -18.59 -50.74 -23.17
C GLN A 10 -18.38 -52.24 -23.34
N THR A 11 -17.19 -52.74 -23.02
CA THR A 11 -16.83 -54.15 -23.18
C THR A 11 -17.13 -54.94 -21.91
N LYS A 12 -16.95 -56.25 -22.00
CA LYS A 12 -17.10 -57.18 -20.87
C LYS A 12 -15.80 -57.40 -20.09
N GLU A 13 -14.70 -56.78 -20.50
CA GLU A 13 -13.37 -56.94 -19.90
C GLU A 13 -12.92 -55.64 -19.20
N ASP A 14 -12.05 -55.75 -18.21
CA ASP A 14 -11.44 -54.59 -17.55
C ASP A 14 -10.28 -54.06 -18.40
N TYR A 15 -10.19 -52.74 -18.55
CA TYR A 15 -9.09 -52.10 -19.28
C TYR A 15 -8.32 -51.10 -18.43
N VAL A 16 -7.04 -50.96 -18.77
CA VAL A 16 -6.17 -49.89 -18.30
C VAL A 16 -5.90 -48.97 -19.48
N LEU A 17 -6.33 -47.72 -19.36
CA LEU A 17 -6.14 -46.70 -20.36
C LEU A 17 -5.05 -45.74 -19.91
N TYR A 18 -4.24 -45.29 -20.86
CA TYR A 18 -3.34 -44.17 -20.66
C TYR A 18 -4.00 -42.92 -21.22
N LEU A 19 -4.18 -41.94 -20.34
CA LEU A 19 -4.76 -40.64 -20.68
C LEU A 19 -3.64 -39.60 -20.68
N ASP A 20 -3.36 -39.05 -21.85
CA ASP A 20 -2.42 -37.94 -22.01
C ASP A 20 -3.20 -36.62 -21.89
N HIS A 21 -2.83 -35.81 -20.91
CA HIS A 21 -3.41 -34.50 -20.65
C HIS A 21 -2.38 -33.40 -20.96
N PRO A 22 -2.66 -32.45 -21.86
CA PRO A 22 -1.70 -31.42 -22.22
C PRO A 22 -1.38 -30.51 -21.04
N LYS A 23 -0.08 -30.27 -20.82
CA LYS A 23 0.41 -29.35 -19.80
C LYS A 23 -0.02 -27.93 -20.14
N ASN A 24 -0.74 -27.29 -19.23
CA ASN A 24 -1.03 -25.88 -19.36
C ASN A 24 0.19 -25.06 -18.92
N GLY A 25 0.73 -24.21 -19.80
CA GLY A 25 1.94 -23.44 -19.55
C GLY A 25 1.86 -22.63 -18.24
N GLY A 26 2.79 -22.88 -17.32
CA GLY A 26 2.84 -22.22 -16.00
C GLY A 26 1.95 -22.86 -14.92
N TYR A 27 1.12 -23.84 -15.28
CA TYR A 27 0.34 -24.64 -14.32
C TYR A 27 1.08 -25.94 -13.98
N LYS A 28 0.82 -26.46 -12.79
CA LYS A 28 1.33 -27.72 -12.27
C LYS A 28 0.20 -28.52 -11.65
N LEU A 29 0.28 -29.84 -11.67
CA LEU A 29 -0.68 -30.69 -10.97
C LEU A 29 -0.76 -30.33 -9.48
N THR A 30 -1.99 -30.27 -8.96
CA THR A 30 -2.22 -30.10 -7.52
C THR A 30 -1.90 -31.39 -6.78
N ASP A 31 -1.59 -31.29 -5.48
CA ASP A 31 -1.38 -32.47 -4.63
C ASP A 31 -2.66 -33.34 -4.51
N ASP A 32 -3.83 -32.73 -4.72
CA ASP A 32 -5.14 -33.39 -4.74
C ASP A 32 -5.44 -34.11 -6.07
N SER A 33 -4.67 -33.82 -7.13
CA SER A 33 -4.80 -34.52 -8.40
C SER A 33 -4.20 -35.91 -8.32
N THR A 34 -4.70 -36.84 -9.13
CA THR A 34 -4.03 -38.13 -9.31
C THR A 34 -2.62 -37.85 -9.83
N LYS A 35 -1.60 -38.52 -9.26
CA LYS A 35 -0.22 -38.40 -9.75
C LYS A 35 -0.12 -38.92 -11.18
N ALA A 36 0.56 -38.18 -12.04
CA ALA A 36 0.93 -38.68 -13.35
C ALA A 36 1.82 -39.91 -13.19
N GLU A 37 1.57 -40.93 -14.01
CA GLU A 37 2.45 -42.10 -14.14
C GLU A 37 3.76 -41.68 -14.80
N GLU A 38 3.67 -40.77 -15.79
CA GLU A 38 4.79 -40.28 -16.56
C GLU A 38 4.58 -38.79 -16.90
N GLU A 39 5.63 -37.98 -16.73
CA GLU A 39 5.67 -36.61 -17.25
C GLU A 39 6.39 -36.62 -18.61
N LEU A 40 5.63 -36.35 -19.67
CA LEU A 40 6.17 -36.14 -21.02
C LEU A 40 6.51 -34.66 -21.22
N ASP A 41 7.13 -34.31 -22.35
CA ASP A 41 7.51 -32.93 -22.66
C ASP A 41 6.30 -31.98 -22.64
N ASN A 42 5.20 -32.36 -23.28
CA ASN A 42 4.00 -31.53 -23.43
C ASN A 42 2.77 -32.05 -22.67
N ASP A 43 2.83 -33.25 -22.09
CA ASP A 43 1.66 -33.91 -21.51
C ASP A 43 1.97 -34.55 -20.15
N TYR A 44 0.95 -34.63 -19.30
CA TYR A 44 0.89 -35.53 -18.15
C TYR A 44 0.19 -36.82 -18.58
N ARG A 45 0.84 -37.97 -18.43
CA ARG A 45 0.24 -39.28 -18.71
C ARG A 45 -0.29 -39.90 -17.42
N PHE A 46 -1.58 -40.18 -17.41
CA PHE A 46 -2.27 -40.85 -16.30
C PHE A 46 -2.66 -42.26 -16.65
N LYS A 47 -2.59 -43.15 -15.66
CA LYS A 47 -3.05 -44.53 -15.79
C LYS A 47 -4.43 -44.66 -15.17
N VAL A 48 -5.46 -44.82 -16.01
CA VAL A 48 -6.86 -44.92 -15.59
C VAL A 48 -7.35 -46.35 -15.74
N LYS A 49 -7.77 -46.97 -14.63
CA LYS A 49 -8.41 -48.30 -14.64
C LYS A 49 -9.91 -48.12 -14.82
N VAL A 50 -10.49 -48.80 -15.81
CA VAL A 50 -11.93 -48.72 -16.10
C VAL A 50 -12.50 -50.12 -16.15
N SER A 51 -13.29 -50.47 -15.13
CA SER A 51 -13.92 -51.78 -15.06
C SER A 51 -14.94 -52.00 -16.18
N SER A 52 -15.12 -53.27 -16.54
CA SER A 52 -16.13 -53.77 -17.47
C SER A 52 -17.50 -53.13 -17.27
N GLY A 53 -18.09 -52.61 -18.35
CA GLY A 53 -19.41 -51.97 -18.35
C GLY A 53 -19.55 -50.69 -17.53
N LYS A 54 -18.49 -50.19 -16.86
CA LYS A 54 -18.55 -49.01 -16.00
C LYS A 54 -18.15 -47.73 -16.73
N THR A 55 -18.61 -46.62 -16.17
CA THR A 55 -18.14 -45.27 -16.52
C THR A 55 -17.34 -44.74 -15.35
N GLU A 56 -16.10 -44.36 -15.61
CA GLU A 56 -15.22 -43.72 -14.63
C GLU A 56 -15.11 -42.23 -14.94
N GLU A 57 -15.15 -41.41 -13.89
CA GLU A 57 -14.88 -39.98 -13.98
C GLU A 57 -13.47 -39.71 -13.45
N PHE A 58 -12.58 -39.26 -14.33
CA PHE A 58 -11.20 -38.96 -13.99
C PHE A 58 -10.99 -37.44 -14.00
N LYS A 59 -10.54 -36.90 -12.86
CA LYS A 59 -10.33 -35.46 -12.69
C LYS A 59 -8.84 -35.14 -12.65
N VAL A 60 -8.45 -34.17 -13.46
CA VAL A 60 -7.12 -33.56 -13.46
C VAL A 60 -7.25 -32.15 -12.92
N GLN A 61 -6.52 -31.87 -11.84
CA GLN A 61 -6.52 -30.56 -11.19
C GLN A 61 -5.13 -29.95 -11.29
N GLU A 62 -5.07 -28.72 -11.79
CA GLU A 62 -3.82 -27.98 -11.96
C GLU A 62 -3.93 -26.61 -11.29
N ARG A 63 -2.84 -26.12 -10.70
CA ARG A 63 -2.71 -24.77 -10.15
C ARG A 63 -1.48 -24.07 -10.72
N THR A 64 -1.56 -22.76 -10.84
CA THR A 64 -0.40 -21.90 -11.09
C THR A 64 -0.17 -21.03 -9.87
N GLU A 65 1.08 -20.69 -9.59
CA GLU A 65 1.40 -19.69 -8.59
C GLU A 65 1.27 -18.31 -9.21
N VAL A 66 0.39 -17.48 -8.64
CA VAL A 66 0.27 -16.08 -9.00
C VAL A 66 0.97 -15.28 -7.93
N SER A 67 2.08 -14.64 -8.28
CA SER A 67 2.74 -13.66 -7.42
C SER A 67 2.30 -12.25 -7.80
N ASN A 68 1.99 -11.43 -6.80
CA ASN A 68 1.67 -10.01 -6.97
C ASN A 68 2.68 -9.19 -6.18
N THR A 69 3.44 -8.33 -6.87
CA THR A 69 4.34 -7.37 -6.23
C THR A 69 3.61 -6.05 -6.06
N VAL A 70 3.49 -5.59 -4.80
CA VAL A 70 2.82 -4.32 -4.48
C VAL A 70 3.84 -3.35 -3.87
N TYR A 71 3.94 -2.15 -4.45
CA TYR A 71 4.82 -1.09 -3.97
C TYR A 71 4.17 -0.29 -2.83
N ILE A 72 4.26 -0.83 -1.61
CA ILE A 72 3.64 -0.24 -0.40
C ILE A 72 4.09 1.21 -0.17
N ALA A 73 5.32 1.57 -0.54
CA ALA A 73 5.89 2.89 -0.33
C ALA A 73 5.01 4.03 -0.91
N GLN A 74 4.41 3.84 -2.08
CA GLN A 74 3.63 4.88 -2.77
C GLN A 74 2.13 4.88 -2.40
N MET A 75 1.67 3.93 -1.59
CA MET A 75 0.25 3.77 -1.30
C MET A 75 -0.24 4.69 -0.18
N SER A 76 -1.48 5.15 -0.23
CA SER A 76 -2.11 5.82 0.91
C SER A 76 -2.46 4.81 2.02
N PRO A 77 -2.63 5.24 3.29
CA PRO A 77 -3.13 4.38 4.36
C PRO A 77 -4.40 3.61 3.95
N GLU A 78 -5.34 4.30 3.32
CA GLU A 78 -6.64 3.74 2.90
C GLU A 78 -6.46 2.66 1.83
N GLN A 79 -5.51 2.85 0.91
CA GLN A 79 -5.19 1.82 -0.09
C GLN A 79 -4.62 0.56 0.58
N ILE A 80 -3.80 0.70 1.62
CA ILE A 80 -3.23 -0.44 2.35
C ILE A 80 -4.30 -1.16 3.19
N GLU A 81 -5.24 -0.42 3.77
CA GLU A 81 -6.39 -1.00 4.48
C GLU A 81 -7.23 -1.93 3.60
N VAL A 82 -7.35 -1.63 2.30
CA VAL A 82 -8.02 -2.55 1.36
C VAL A 82 -7.29 -3.90 1.29
N TYR A 83 -5.95 -3.92 1.29
CA TYR A 83 -5.19 -5.17 1.31
C TYR A 83 -5.38 -5.95 2.60
N LEU A 84 -5.49 -5.28 3.75
CA LEU A 84 -5.76 -5.93 5.04
C LEU A 84 -7.06 -6.74 5.08
N THR A 85 -8.01 -6.46 4.17
CA THR A 85 -9.26 -7.22 4.05
C THR A 85 -9.12 -8.53 3.28
N GLN A 86 -7.98 -8.76 2.60
CA GLN A 86 -7.79 -9.95 1.78
C GLN A 86 -7.53 -11.19 2.66
N PRO A 87 -8.25 -12.30 2.44
CA PRO A 87 -8.15 -13.51 3.27
C PRO A 87 -6.83 -14.28 3.09
N GLN A 88 -6.04 -13.95 2.07
CA GLN A 88 -4.82 -14.68 1.69
C GLN A 88 -3.56 -14.16 2.41
N LEU A 89 -3.66 -13.13 3.26
CA LEU A 89 -2.51 -12.55 3.95
C LEU A 89 -2.03 -13.45 5.10
N SER A 90 -0.72 -13.69 5.16
CA SER A 90 -0.09 -14.31 6.33
C SER A 90 -0.27 -13.43 7.58
N ALA A 91 -0.32 -14.03 8.77
CA ALA A 91 -0.45 -13.27 10.02
C ALA A 91 0.69 -12.24 10.20
N LYS A 92 1.89 -12.58 9.70
CA LYS A 92 3.07 -11.72 9.68
C LYS A 92 2.88 -10.53 8.73
N ALA A 93 2.44 -10.76 7.50
CA ALA A 93 2.15 -9.69 6.54
C ALA A 93 1.03 -8.76 7.03
N LYS A 94 -0.02 -9.33 7.63
CA LYS A 94 -1.11 -8.55 8.22
C LYS A 94 -0.61 -7.59 9.30
N LYS A 95 0.16 -8.10 10.27
CA LYS A 95 0.73 -7.28 11.35
C LYS A 95 1.65 -6.18 10.80
N PHE A 96 2.48 -6.51 9.81
CA PHE A 96 3.35 -5.55 9.16
C PHE A 96 2.55 -4.41 8.49
N LEU A 97 1.53 -4.74 7.69
CA LEU A 97 0.69 -3.75 7.03
C LEU A 97 -0.08 -2.87 8.04
N GLU A 98 -0.55 -3.44 9.16
CA GLU A 98 -1.17 -2.66 10.26
C GLU A 98 -0.20 -1.63 10.87
N GLU A 99 1.07 -2.01 11.06
CA GLU A 99 2.10 -1.08 11.57
C GLU A 99 2.43 0.01 10.52
N VAL A 100 2.53 -0.36 9.24
CA VAL A 100 2.73 0.60 8.15
C VAL A 100 1.58 1.62 8.08
N VAL A 101 0.32 1.16 8.20
CA VAL A 101 -0.85 2.06 8.21
C VAL A 101 -0.76 3.07 9.34
N LYS A 102 -0.34 2.65 10.55
CA LYS A 102 -0.16 3.56 11.69
C LYS A 102 0.88 4.65 11.39
N VAL A 103 2.05 4.26 10.90
CA VAL A 103 3.14 5.20 10.56
C VAL A 103 2.70 6.18 9.47
N LYS A 104 2.06 5.69 8.40
CA LYS A 104 1.58 6.56 7.31
C LYS A 104 0.45 7.50 7.75
N THR A 105 -0.42 7.04 8.65
CA THR A 105 -1.49 7.87 9.22
C THR A 105 -0.90 9.01 10.04
N GLU A 106 0.08 8.71 10.89
CA GLU A 106 0.79 9.71 11.69
C GLU A 106 1.52 10.72 10.80
N MET A 107 2.25 10.24 9.79
CA MET A 107 2.93 11.10 8.81
C MET A 107 1.96 12.03 8.07
N THR A 108 0.82 11.50 7.61
CA THR A 108 -0.23 12.29 6.94
C THR A 108 -0.79 13.36 7.87
N LYS A 109 -1.01 13.03 9.15
CA LYS A 109 -1.47 13.99 10.16
C LYS A 109 -0.42 15.10 10.37
N THR A 110 0.84 14.74 10.59
CA THR A 110 1.94 15.70 10.81
C THR A 110 2.12 16.63 9.60
N GLN A 111 2.00 16.10 8.37
CA GLN A 111 2.05 16.91 7.15
C GLN A 111 0.89 17.92 7.07
N ARG A 112 -0.32 17.53 7.47
CA ARG A 112 -1.47 18.46 7.53
C ARG A 112 -1.23 19.58 8.54
N GLU A 113 -0.70 19.26 9.72
CA GLU A 113 -0.35 20.24 10.74
C GLU A 113 0.72 21.21 10.24
N TYR A 114 1.81 20.71 9.63
CA TYR A 114 2.85 21.52 9.00
C TYR A 114 2.27 22.48 7.95
N ASN A 115 1.40 21.96 7.07
CA ASN A 115 0.76 22.77 6.04
C ASN A 115 -0.15 23.86 6.64
N GLY A 116 -0.79 23.59 7.78
CA GLY A 116 -1.54 24.58 8.54
C GLY A 116 -0.66 25.70 9.07
N LEU A 117 0.46 25.35 9.71
CA LEU A 117 1.46 26.32 10.21
C LEU A 117 2.05 27.16 9.08
N ASN A 118 2.35 26.54 7.92
CA ASN A 118 2.88 27.26 6.78
C ASN A 118 1.87 28.27 6.18
N LYS A 119 0.57 27.93 6.17
CA LYS A 119 -0.48 28.88 5.77
C LYS A 119 -0.58 30.05 6.74
N GLU A 120 -0.51 29.77 8.05
CA GLU A 120 -0.48 30.82 9.07
C GLU A 120 0.73 31.75 8.86
N ARG A 121 1.93 31.17 8.69
CA ARG A 121 3.16 31.93 8.40
C ARG A 121 3.00 32.87 7.22
N GLN A 122 2.47 32.38 6.09
CA GLN A 122 2.25 33.20 4.89
C GLN A 122 1.29 34.36 5.13
N GLN A 123 0.24 34.14 5.93
CA GLN A 123 -0.70 35.20 6.30
C GLN A 123 -0.02 36.27 7.16
N LEU A 124 0.80 35.87 8.15
CA LEU A 124 1.51 36.80 9.02
C LEU A 124 2.57 37.60 8.25
N GLU A 125 3.32 36.98 7.35
CA GLU A 125 4.29 37.66 6.47
C GLU A 125 3.59 38.72 5.58
N SER A 126 2.40 38.42 5.09
CA SER A 126 1.57 39.39 4.34
C SER A 126 1.13 40.55 5.22
N ASP A 127 0.66 40.29 6.45
CA ASP A 127 0.22 41.34 7.37
C ASP A 127 1.38 42.22 7.85
N GLU A 128 2.55 41.63 8.07
CA GLU A 128 3.79 42.35 8.37
C GLU A 128 4.13 43.34 7.25
N GLY A 129 4.08 42.90 5.99
CA GLY A 129 4.28 43.75 4.82
C GLY A 129 3.28 44.91 4.75
N ARG A 130 2.01 44.66 5.08
CA ARG A 130 0.95 45.69 5.13
C ARG A 130 1.22 46.70 6.23
N TYR A 131 1.63 46.27 7.42
CA TYR A 131 1.96 47.18 8.52
C TYR A 131 3.19 48.03 8.22
N ARG A 132 4.25 47.46 7.63
CA ARG A 132 5.42 48.21 7.16
C ARG A 132 5.02 49.27 6.12
N SER A 133 4.17 48.90 5.15
CA SER A 133 3.65 49.85 4.16
C SER A 133 2.81 50.96 4.79
N ASN A 134 1.95 50.62 5.76
CA ASN A 134 1.14 51.61 6.47
C ASN A 134 2.01 52.58 7.28
N ILE A 135 3.07 52.10 7.93
CA ILE A 135 4.01 52.97 8.67
C ILE A 135 4.70 53.97 7.74
N ASN A 136 5.12 53.51 6.55
CA ASN A 136 5.85 54.35 5.59
C ASN A 136 5.05 55.54 5.05
N VAL A 137 3.71 55.46 5.05
CA VAL A 137 2.84 56.56 4.59
C VAL A 137 2.44 57.53 5.71
N LEU A 138 2.75 57.24 6.98
CA LEU A 138 2.37 58.09 8.11
C LEU A 138 3.31 59.28 8.28
N GLY A 139 2.73 60.48 8.37
CA GLY A 139 3.43 61.74 8.61
C GLY A 139 3.90 61.94 10.06
N SER A 140 4.06 63.21 10.45
CA SER A 140 4.61 63.60 11.76
C SER A 140 3.60 64.16 12.74
N SER A 141 2.30 64.19 12.41
CA SER A 141 1.29 64.73 13.32
C SER A 141 1.16 63.89 14.59
N PRO A 142 0.70 64.46 15.72
CA PRO A 142 0.55 63.71 16.98
C PRO A 142 -0.33 62.45 16.84
N LYS A 143 -1.42 62.53 16.07
CA LYS A 143 -2.31 61.39 15.82
C LYS A 143 -1.62 60.28 15.00
N GLU A 144 -0.83 60.66 14.00
CA GLU A 144 -0.07 59.70 13.18
C GLU A 144 1.06 59.03 13.97
N ARG A 145 1.69 59.74 14.92
CA ARG A 145 2.69 59.14 15.83
C ARG A 145 2.08 58.05 16.69
N THR A 146 0.92 58.30 17.32
CA THR A 146 0.21 57.29 18.10
C THR A 146 -0.20 56.09 17.23
N LEU A 147 -0.59 56.31 15.97
CA LEU A 147 -0.92 55.21 15.06
C LEU A 147 0.32 54.40 14.67
N ARG A 148 1.47 55.06 14.46
CA ARG A 148 2.75 54.38 14.22
C ARG A 148 3.14 53.48 15.37
N GLU A 149 3.07 53.96 16.61
CA GLU A 149 3.36 53.17 17.82
C GLU A 149 2.51 51.90 17.88
N LYS A 150 1.21 51.98 17.55
CA LYS A 150 0.33 50.81 17.48
C LYS A 150 0.77 49.80 16.42
N TYR A 151 1.16 50.25 15.23
CA TYR A 151 1.63 49.33 14.19
C TYR A 151 2.96 48.67 14.55
N VAL A 152 3.88 49.40 15.21
CA VAL A 152 5.13 48.82 15.72
C VAL A 152 4.85 47.73 16.75
N GLU A 153 3.92 47.96 17.69
CA GLU A 153 3.52 46.94 18.66
C GLU A 153 2.92 45.68 17.98
N GLN A 154 2.18 45.85 16.88
CA GLN A 154 1.67 44.71 16.10
C GLN A 154 2.80 43.98 15.38
N LEU A 155 3.79 44.69 14.82
CA LEU A 155 4.96 44.07 14.20
C LEU A 155 5.75 43.22 15.19
N ASP A 156 6.00 43.73 16.40
CA ASP A 156 6.69 42.95 17.45
C ASP A 156 5.92 41.65 17.80
N LYS A 157 4.59 41.69 17.81
CA LYS A 157 3.76 40.49 18.04
C LYS A 157 3.85 39.50 16.87
N LEU A 158 3.85 40.00 15.64
CA LEU A 158 4.01 39.16 14.45
C LEU A 158 5.39 38.49 14.43
N ASP A 159 6.46 39.23 14.73
CA ASP A 159 7.83 38.71 14.75
C ASP A 159 7.98 37.59 15.78
N ASN A 160 7.44 37.77 16.98
CA ASN A 160 7.42 36.73 18.00
C ASN A 160 6.68 35.47 17.52
N ARG A 161 5.49 35.64 16.92
CA ARG A 161 4.70 34.52 16.41
C ARG A 161 5.37 33.82 15.23
N LEU A 162 6.02 34.55 14.32
CA LEU A 162 6.80 33.98 13.23
C LEU A 162 7.98 33.16 13.76
N GLY A 163 8.61 33.61 14.85
CA GLY A 163 9.63 32.85 15.57
C GLY A 163 9.11 31.51 16.11
N GLU A 164 7.95 31.51 16.79
CA GLU A 164 7.30 30.29 17.28
C GLU A 164 6.93 29.34 16.14
N LEU A 165 6.31 29.86 15.08
CA LEU A 165 5.92 29.06 13.91
C LEU A 165 7.13 28.39 13.26
N ARG A 166 8.26 29.09 13.17
CA ARG A 166 9.50 28.53 12.62
C ARG A 166 9.98 27.32 13.42
N VAL A 167 9.99 27.41 14.75
CA VAL A 167 10.38 26.30 15.63
C VAL A 167 9.43 25.12 15.45
N SER A 168 8.12 25.35 15.55
CA SER A 168 7.13 24.29 15.39
C SER A 168 7.16 23.64 14.00
N MET A 169 7.40 24.43 12.94
CA MET A 169 7.55 23.88 11.58
C MET A 169 8.81 23.01 11.46
N GLN A 170 9.94 23.41 12.06
CA GLN A 170 11.15 22.60 12.08
C GLN A 170 10.96 21.28 12.84
N GLU A 171 10.27 21.32 13.98
CA GLU A 171 9.94 20.10 14.73
C GLU A 171 9.08 19.15 13.90
N LYS A 172 8.03 19.65 13.25
CA LYS A 172 7.14 18.84 12.40
C LYS A 172 7.88 18.26 11.20
N GLU A 173 8.75 19.04 10.56
CA GLU A 173 9.60 18.56 9.47
C GLU A 173 10.55 17.46 9.94
N GLY A 174 11.15 17.60 11.13
CA GLY A 174 11.95 16.56 11.77
C GLY A 174 11.16 15.28 11.99
N SER A 175 9.96 15.37 12.59
CA SER A 175 9.09 14.21 12.81
C SER A 175 8.67 13.52 11.50
N ILE A 176 8.42 14.28 10.43
CA ILE A 176 8.12 13.71 9.11
C ILE A 176 9.31 12.87 8.60
N ARG A 177 10.53 13.40 8.66
CA ARG A 177 11.74 12.68 8.22
C ARG A 177 12.02 11.42 9.06
N GLU A 178 11.77 11.49 10.37
CA GLU A 178 11.88 10.31 11.25
C GLU A 178 10.87 9.23 10.88
N LEU A 179 9.62 9.61 10.59
CA LEU A 179 8.58 8.69 10.16
C LEU A 179 8.88 8.08 8.77
N GLU A 180 9.43 8.87 7.84
CA GLU A 180 9.89 8.40 6.53
C GLU A 180 11.01 7.37 6.66
N THR A 181 12.01 7.67 7.52
CA THR A 181 13.14 6.76 7.78
C THR A 181 12.65 5.46 8.40
N LYS A 182 11.81 5.55 9.43
CA LYS A 182 11.18 4.39 10.07
C LYS A 182 10.39 3.54 9.08
N LEU A 183 9.60 4.17 8.20
CA LEU A 183 8.86 3.45 7.18
C LEU A 183 9.80 2.73 6.18
N ALA A 184 10.89 3.38 5.77
CA ALA A 184 11.86 2.78 4.87
C ALA A 184 12.55 1.56 5.51
N GLU A 185 12.96 1.66 6.78
CA GLU A 185 13.54 0.55 7.54
C GLU A 185 12.56 -0.61 7.66
N MET A 186 11.31 -0.35 8.05
CA MET A 186 10.26 -1.37 8.14
C MET A 186 10.08 -2.13 6.82
N VAL A 187 10.06 -1.42 5.68
CA VAL A 187 9.90 -2.03 4.36
C VAL A 187 11.14 -2.84 3.95
N GLN A 188 12.35 -2.39 4.30
CA GLN A 188 13.59 -3.11 3.97
C GLN A 188 13.78 -4.38 4.82
N GLU A 189 13.39 -4.33 6.09
CA GLU A 189 13.54 -5.45 7.02
C GLU A 189 12.46 -6.53 6.83
N PHE A 190 11.31 -6.16 6.28
CA PHE A 190 10.24 -7.11 6.04
C PHE A 190 10.63 -8.14 4.98
N LYS A 191 10.78 -9.38 5.43
CA LYS A 191 10.91 -10.57 4.58
C LYS A 191 9.77 -11.49 4.95
N GLU A 192 8.97 -11.94 3.99
CA GLU A 192 7.89 -12.90 4.26
C GLU A 192 8.46 -14.26 4.67
#